data_AF-A0A1B8C4U4-F1
#
_entry.id   AF-A0A1B8C4U4-F1
#
_cell.length_a   1.000
_cell.length_b   1.000
_cell.length_c   1.000
_cell.angle_alpha   90.00
_cell.angle_beta   90.00
_cell.angle_gamma   90.00
#
_symmetry.space_group_name_H-M   'P 1'
#
loop_
_entity.id
_entity.type
_entity.pdbx_description
1 polymer ?
#
loop_
_entity_poly.entity_id
_entity_poly.type
_entity_poly.pdbx_seq_one_letter_code
_entity_poly.pdbx_strand_id
1 'polypeptide(L)'
;MRLHNETSYAHMDDVESEFCRRAFLLLFVGDKSASILSNHPVVMGKFALDGGITVPYARSLGEVDSFTCSELDPVDENLDMLTGFNLNYELWSSVYTLLLEIELLRERFLVRTGSKSSQKYATLEDVSRLTELYLGFQTSLDALPSGLQSHPTFFNSTSSFGIQEKSGTNRSLKALAVQRANLQISFQCLRMVVLHAMPALADSMSQLWSKSRQEDSALAMKIDPTVFESAKEIRLRTGESSALLLQKINIAESMLHIVSSCELDHLRINGESCVAKIRLVGAIMLELIDNNLNSPLVATARKFRDSYPRILAYLDSRTSDSLNQSKVAK
;
A
#
# COMPACT_ATOMS: atom_id res chain seq x y z
N MET A 1 -0.52 -4.66 -28.33
CA MET A 1 -1.49 -5.56 -27.67
C MET A 1 -2.69 -4.83 -27.06
N ARG A 2 -2.58 -3.58 -26.56
CA ARG A 2 -3.71 -2.85 -25.95
C ARG A 2 -4.42 -3.67 -24.84
N LEU A 3 -3.60 -4.30 -24.01
CA LEU A 3 -4.04 -5.17 -22.91
C LEU A 3 -4.92 -4.44 -21.87
N HIS A 4 -4.99 -3.11 -21.88
CA HIS A 4 -5.91 -2.36 -21.03
C HIS A 4 -7.35 -2.31 -21.58
N ASN A 5 -7.58 -2.78 -22.81
CA ASN A 5 -8.87 -2.75 -23.48
C ASN A 5 -9.41 -4.16 -23.73
N GLU A 6 -10.53 -4.50 -23.07
CA GLU A 6 -11.19 -5.81 -23.16
C GLU A 6 -11.60 -6.20 -24.57
N THR A 7 -11.98 -5.21 -25.41
CA THR A 7 -12.34 -5.47 -26.81
C THR A 7 -11.17 -6.01 -27.64
N SER A 8 -9.93 -5.80 -27.18
CA SER A 8 -8.74 -6.37 -27.80
C SER A 8 -8.70 -7.89 -27.68
N TYR A 9 -9.50 -8.50 -26.81
CA TYR A 9 -9.55 -9.95 -26.60
C TYR A 9 -10.65 -10.64 -27.41
N ALA A 10 -11.48 -9.89 -28.15
CA ALA A 10 -12.68 -10.43 -28.78
C ALA A 10 -12.44 -11.54 -29.82
N HIS A 11 -11.19 -11.68 -30.29
CA HIS A 11 -10.77 -12.69 -31.26
C HIS A 11 -9.98 -13.85 -30.64
N MET A 12 -9.70 -13.78 -29.34
CA MET A 12 -8.94 -14.77 -28.59
C MET A 12 -9.87 -15.83 -28.00
N ASP A 13 -9.34 -17.03 -27.76
CA ASP A 13 -10.08 -18.02 -26.98
C ASP A 13 -10.15 -17.63 -25.47
N ASP A 14 -10.96 -18.36 -24.71
CA ASP A 14 -11.18 -18.08 -23.29
C ASP A 14 -9.88 -18.15 -22.47
N VAL A 15 -8.99 -19.09 -22.79
CA VAL A 15 -7.74 -19.30 -22.05
C VAL A 15 -6.75 -18.17 -22.36
N GLU A 16 -6.54 -17.87 -23.63
CA GLU A 16 -5.67 -16.79 -24.09
C GLU A 16 -6.15 -15.42 -23.58
N SER A 17 -7.46 -15.17 -23.62
CA SER A 17 -8.03 -13.94 -23.08
C SER A 17 -7.81 -13.83 -21.56
N GLU A 18 -7.98 -14.90 -20.79
CA GLU A 18 -7.68 -14.90 -19.35
C GLU A 18 -6.18 -14.70 -19.06
N PHE A 19 -5.28 -15.28 -19.85
CA PHE A 19 -3.85 -14.99 -19.72
C PHE A 19 -3.53 -13.52 -19.99
N CYS A 20 -4.14 -12.92 -21.01
CA CYS A 20 -3.99 -11.50 -21.30
C CYS A 20 -4.52 -10.61 -20.17
N ARG A 21 -5.70 -10.93 -19.61
CA ARG A 21 -6.27 -10.24 -18.43
C ARG A 21 -5.31 -10.33 -17.24
N ARG A 22 -4.87 -11.54 -16.87
CA ARG A 22 -3.93 -11.76 -15.75
C ARG A 22 -2.60 -11.03 -15.96
N ALA A 23 -2.06 -11.06 -17.18
CA ALA A 23 -0.83 -10.35 -17.52
C ALA A 23 -1.00 -8.83 -17.37
N PHE A 24 -2.11 -8.26 -17.85
CA PHE A 24 -2.40 -6.84 -17.68
C PHE A 24 -2.48 -6.45 -16.20
N LEU A 25 -3.26 -7.18 -15.40
CA LEU A 25 -3.45 -6.87 -13.98
C LEU A 25 -2.12 -6.96 -13.21
N LEU A 26 -1.28 -7.95 -13.51
CA LEU A 26 0.09 -8.06 -12.99
C LEU A 26 0.96 -6.87 -13.37
N LEU A 27 0.94 -6.47 -14.64
CA LEU A 27 1.70 -5.34 -15.15
C LEU A 27 1.23 -4.04 -14.49
N PHE A 28 -0.07 -3.84 -14.33
CA PHE A 28 -0.65 -2.67 -13.66
C PHE A 28 -0.17 -2.57 -12.21
N VAL A 29 -0.31 -3.64 -11.43
CA VAL A 29 0.17 -3.68 -10.03
C VAL A 29 1.69 -3.51 -9.97
N GLY A 30 2.42 -4.15 -10.88
CA GLY A 30 3.87 -4.06 -11.02
C GLY A 30 4.34 -2.61 -11.21
N ASP A 31 3.75 -1.88 -12.16
CA ASP A 31 4.02 -0.47 -12.42
C ASP A 31 3.79 0.42 -11.20
N LYS A 32 2.65 0.25 -10.50
CA LYS A 32 2.36 1.03 -9.28
C LYS A 32 3.32 0.70 -8.15
N SER A 33 3.63 -0.58 -7.95
CA SER A 33 4.57 -1.02 -6.94
C SER A 33 5.99 -0.51 -7.23
N ALA A 34 6.46 -0.54 -8.47
CA ALA A 34 7.78 -0.04 -8.86
C ALA A 34 7.88 1.49 -8.71
N SER A 35 6.78 2.20 -8.99
CA SER A 35 6.70 3.63 -8.77
C SER A 35 6.80 4.00 -7.29
N ILE A 36 6.00 3.35 -6.44
CA ILE A 36 5.96 3.64 -5.00
C ILE A 36 7.22 3.16 -4.27
N LEU A 37 7.72 1.96 -4.58
CA LEU A 37 8.81 1.32 -3.82
C LEU A 37 10.20 1.68 -4.33
N SER A 38 10.32 2.14 -5.58
CA SER A 38 11.62 2.39 -6.22
C SER A 38 11.68 3.72 -6.97
N ASN A 39 10.70 4.60 -6.75
CA ASN A 39 10.64 5.95 -7.32
C ASN A 39 10.71 5.96 -8.87
N HIS A 40 10.16 4.93 -9.51
CA HIS A 40 10.01 4.92 -10.97
C HIS A 40 8.83 5.82 -11.40
N PRO A 41 8.90 6.47 -12.58
CA PRO A 41 7.74 7.14 -13.15
C PRO A 41 6.60 6.14 -13.40
N VAL A 42 5.36 6.54 -13.08
CA VAL A 42 4.17 5.74 -13.43
C VAL A 42 4.00 5.75 -14.95
N VAL A 43 4.03 4.56 -15.57
CA VAL A 43 3.86 4.41 -17.02
C VAL A 43 2.40 4.09 -17.36
N MET A 44 1.73 3.24 -16.59
CA MET A 44 0.33 2.83 -16.82
C MET A 44 -0.65 3.70 -16.02
N GLY A 45 -0.64 5.00 -16.30
CA GLY A 45 -1.54 5.96 -15.64
C GLY A 45 -2.89 6.13 -16.33
N LYS A 46 -3.89 6.59 -15.57
CA LYS A 46 -5.27 6.90 -16.07
C LYS A 46 -5.28 7.82 -17.30
N PHE A 47 -4.32 8.74 -17.39
CA PHE A 47 -4.19 9.69 -18.49
C PHE A 47 -3.30 9.19 -19.64
N ALA A 48 -2.52 8.12 -19.42
CA ALA A 48 -1.61 7.56 -20.41
C ALA A 48 -2.27 6.45 -21.25
N LEU A 49 -3.41 5.93 -20.79
CA LEU A 49 -4.15 4.84 -21.45
C LEU A 49 -5.32 5.40 -22.25
N ASP A 50 -5.21 5.33 -23.58
CA ASP A 50 -6.30 5.68 -24.50
C ASP A 50 -7.57 4.90 -24.16
N GLY A 51 -8.63 5.61 -23.77
CA GLY A 51 -9.94 5.03 -23.45
C GLY A 51 -10.09 4.47 -22.03
N GLY A 52 -9.07 4.59 -21.17
CA GLY A 52 -9.10 4.07 -19.80
C GLY A 52 -8.96 2.55 -19.72
N ILE A 53 -9.04 2.01 -18.49
CA ILE A 53 -8.94 0.56 -18.23
C ILE A 53 -10.34 -0.04 -18.30
N THR A 54 -10.55 -1.01 -19.19
CA THR A 54 -11.84 -1.74 -19.35
C THR A 54 -11.74 -3.23 -19.00
N VAL A 55 -10.53 -3.69 -18.65
CA VAL A 55 -10.27 -5.08 -18.28
C VAL A 55 -11.00 -5.43 -16.97
N PRO A 56 -11.83 -6.48 -16.94
CA PRO A 56 -12.47 -6.96 -15.73
C PRO A 56 -11.50 -7.79 -14.87
N TYR A 57 -11.96 -8.21 -13.69
CA TYR A 57 -11.23 -9.16 -12.87
C TYR A 57 -10.91 -10.46 -13.62
N ALA A 58 -9.77 -11.06 -13.28
CA ALA A 58 -9.41 -12.37 -13.80
C ALA A 58 -10.44 -13.40 -13.32
N ARG A 59 -10.84 -14.29 -14.22
CA ARG A 59 -11.80 -15.37 -13.93
C ARG A 59 -11.07 -16.69 -13.77
N SER A 60 -11.63 -17.53 -12.92
CA SER A 60 -11.19 -18.92 -12.76
C SER A 60 -11.38 -19.70 -14.06
N LEU A 61 -10.37 -20.49 -14.43
CA LEU A 61 -10.41 -21.44 -15.55
C LEU A 61 -10.89 -22.84 -15.09
N GLY A 62 -11.73 -22.90 -14.06
CA GLY A 62 -12.36 -24.13 -13.56
C GLY A 62 -11.49 -24.87 -12.56
N GLU A 63 -11.35 -26.20 -12.72
CA GLU A 63 -10.66 -27.08 -11.77
C GLU A 63 -9.18 -26.73 -11.53
N VAL A 64 -8.55 -26.01 -12.46
CA VAL A 64 -7.14 -25.59 -12.34
C VAL A 64 -6.95 -24.52 -11.27
N ASP A 65 -7.95 -23.65 -11.09
CA ASP A 65 -7.91 -22.52 -10.15
C ASP A 65 -8.76 -22.78 -8.89
N SER A 66 -9.45 -23.93 -8.78
CA SER A 66 -10.30 -24.25 -7.63
C SER A 66 -9.49 -24.77 -6.42
N PHE A 67 -10.00 -24.51 -5.23
CA PHE A 67 -9.46 -25.10 -4.01
C PHE A 67 -10.18 -26.39 -3.66
N THR A 68 -9.45 -27.50 -3.53
CA THR A 68 -9.96 -28.72 -2.90
C THR A 68 -9.51 -28.73 -1.44
N CYS A 69 -10.27 -28.10 -0.55
CA CYS A 69 -9.94 -28.08 0.88
C CYS A 69 -11.19 -28.27 1.74
N SER A 70 -11.33 -29.45 2.34
CA SER A 70 -12.44 -29.79 3.25
C SER A 70 -12.40 -29.05 4.59
N GLU A 71 -11.35 -28.25 4.85
CA GLU A 71 -11.14 -27.49 6.09
C GLU A 71 -11.60 -26.01 5.99
N LEU A 72 -12.10 -25.57 4.84
CA LEU A 72 -12.63 -24.21 4.69
C LEU A 72 -14.06 -24.13 5.23
N ASP A 73 -14.40 -22.98 5.81
CA ASP A 73 -15.78 -22.70 6.21
C ASP A 73 -16.71 -22.74 4.97
N PRO A 74 -17.99 -23.15 5.11
CA PRO A 74 -18.95 -23.20 4.00
C PRO A 74 -19.14 -21.84 3.30
N VAL A 75 -18.86 -20.74 4.00
CA VAL A 75 -18.91 -19.37 3.45
C VAL A 75 -17.80 -19.13 2.42
N ASP A 76 -16.71 -19.90 2.48
CA ASP A 76 -15.57 -19.83 1.57
C ASP A 76 -15.65 -20.86 0.42
N GLU A 77 -16.81 -21.50 0.19
CA GLU A 77 -17.02 -22.49 -0.89
C GLU A 77 -16.72 -21.95 -2.30
N ASN A 78 -16.82 -20.63 -2.49
CA ASN A 78 -16.53 -19.96 -3.77
C ASN A 78 -15.10 -19.40 -3.86
N LEU A 79 -14.24 -19.67 -2.88
CA LEU A 79 -12.88 -19.16 -2.88
C LEU A 79 -12.06 -19.88 -3.95
N ASP A 80 -11.33 -19.12 -4.77
CA ASP A 80 -10.45 -19.66 -5.81
C ASP A 80 -9.03 -19.10 -5.70
N MET A 81 -8.10 -19.69 -6.45
CA MET A 81 -6.70 -19.28 -6.47
C MET A 81 -6.47 -17.83 -6.92
N LEU A 82 -7.48 -17.18 -7.50
CA LEU A 82 -7.40 -15.82 -8.03
C LEU A 82 -8.05 -14.78 -7.12
N THR A 83 -8.74 -15.20 -6.06
CA THR A 83 -9.50 -14.28 -5.22
C THR A 83 -8.58 -13.25 -4.58
N GLY A 84 -7.48 -13.69 -3.95
CA GLY A 84 -6.49 -12.79 -3.38
C GLY A 84 -5.69 -12.02 -4.44
N PHE A 85 -5.54 -12.55 -5.65
CA PHE A 85 -4.95 -11.85 -6.79
C PHE A 85 -5.79 -10.64 -7.21
N ASN A 86 -7.10 -10.84 -7.42
CA ASN A 86 -8.04 -9.77 -7.78
C ASN A 86 -8.15 -8.72 -6.65
N LEU A 87 -8.23 -9.16 -5.39
CA LEU A 87 -8.20 -8.26 -4.24
C LEU A 87 -6.91 -7.46 -4.14
N ASN A 88 -5.76 -8.04 -4.55
CA ASN A 88 -4.50 -7.30 -4.57
C ASN A 88 -4.53 -6.20 -5.63
N TYR A 89 -5.04 -6.49 -6.82
CA TYR A 89 -5.27 -5.48 -7.85
C TYR A 89 -6.16 -4.34 -7.32
N GLU A 90 -7.29 -4.66 -6.67
CA GLU A 90 -8.20 -3.67 -6.09
C GLU A 90 -7.52 -2.76 -5.08
N LEU A 91 -6.77 -3.36 -4.16
CA LEU A 91 -6.00 -2.62 -3.16
C LEU A 91 -5.04 -1.61 -3.81
N TRP A 92 -4.29 -2.03 -4.83
CA TRP A 92 -3.36 -1.15 -5.55
C TRP A 92 -4.07 -0.10 -6.43
N SER A 93 -5.22 -0.44 -7.00
CA SER A 93 -6.03 0.48 -7.80
C SER A 93 -6.63 1.59 -6.92
N SER A 94 -7.16 1.22 -5.75
CA SER A 94 -7.73 2.13 -4.76
C SER A 94 -6.69 3.13 -4.25
N VAL A 95 -5.51 2.65 -3.82
CA VAL A 95 -4.46 3.55 -3.34
C VAL A 95 -3.89 4.42 -4.46
N TYR A 96 -3.77 3.89 -5.68
CA TYR A 96 -3.28 4.68 -6.82
C TYR A 96 -4.24 5.84 -7.12
N THR A 97 -5.55 5.59 -7.09
CA THR A 97 -6.57 6.63 -7.29
C THR A 97 -6.48 7.70 -6.20
N LEU A 98 -6.31 7.30 -4.95
CA LEU A 98 -6.11 8.23 -3.82
C LEU A 98 -4.84 9.07 -3.98
N LEU A 99 -3.69 8.44 -4.25
CA LEU A 99 -2.41 9.13 -4.41
C LEU A 99 -2.41 10.08 -5.62
N LEU A 100 -3.07 9.68 -6.71
CA LEU A 100 -3.26 10.55 -7.88
C LEU A 100 -4.11 11.78 -7.53
N GLU A 101 -5.18 11.61 -6.74
CA GLU A 101 -5.99 12.74 -6.30
C GLU A 101 -5.19 13.71 -5.40
N ILE A 102 -4.41 13.16 -4.45
CA ILE A 102 -3.50 13.94 -3.61
C ILE A 102 -2.54 14.75 -4.48
N GLU A 103 -1.95 14.13 -5.50
CA GLU A 103 -0.99 14.78 -6.40
C GLU A 103 -1.64 15.85 -7.29
N LEU A 104 -2.81 15.57 -7.88
CA LEU A 104 -3.55 16.55 -8.68
C LEU A 104 -3.94 17.78 -7.86
N LEU A 105 -4.34 17.59 -6.60
CA LEU A 105 -4.62 18.69 -5.69
C LEU A 105 -3.33 19.45 -5.34
N ARG A 106 -2.24 18.73 -5.06
CA ARG A 106 -0.92 19.32 -4.79
C ARG A 106 -0.46 20.20 -5.95
N GLU A 107 -0.54 19.71 -7.19
CA GLU A 107 -0.22 20.46 -8.41
C GLU A 107 -1.13 21.67 -8.58
N ARG A 108 -2.46 21.50 -8.44
CA ARG A 108 -3.44 22.59 -8.50
C ARG A 108 -3.09 23.72 -7.52
N PHE A 109 -2.57 23.36 -6.34
CA PHE A 109 -2.17 24.31 -5.31
C PHE A 109 -0.74 24.87 -5.51
N LEU A 110 0.16 24.17 -6.18
CA LEU A 110 1.53 24.63 -6.40
C LEU A 110 1.71 25.47 -7.67
N VAL A 111 0.87 25.29 -8.70
CA VAL A 111 1.04 25.96 -10.01
C VAL A 111 0.92 27.49 -9.87
N ARG A 112 2.04 28.16 -10.18
CA ARG A 112 2.22 29.60 -10.14
C ARG A 112 1.93 30.21 -11.52
N THR A 113 1.10 31.25 -11.52
CA THR A 113 1.03 32.38 -12.50
C THR A 113 0.45 32.17 -13.91
N GLY A 114 -0.52 33.02 -14.25
CA GLY A 114 -0.86 33.43 -15.61
C GLY A 114 -2.36 33.59 -15.86
N SER A 115 -3.16 32.61 -15.45
CA SER A 115 -4.60 32.59 -15.71
C SER A 115 -5.40 32.94 -14.46
N LYS A 116 -6.48 33.70 -14.63
CA LYS A 116 -7.47 34.07 -13.60
C LYS A 116 -8.30 32.84 -13.17
N SER A 117 -7.67 31.70 -12.86
CA SER A 117 -8.39 30.51 -12.41
C SER A 117 -8.79 30.67 -10.95
N SER A 118 -10.10 30.77 -10.72
CA SER A 118 -10.75 30.99 -9.42
C SER A 118 -10.62 29.83 -8.41
N GLN A 119 -9.91 28.74 -8.74
CA GLN A 119 -9.77 27.54 -7.90
C GLN A 119 -8.34 27.39 -7.38
N LYS A 120 -7.94 28.25 -6.43
CA LYS A 120 -6.66 28.16 -5.70
C LYS A 120 -6.80 27.53 -4.31
N TYR A 121 -8.01 27.20 -3.88
CA TYR A 121 -8.29 26.70 -2.54
C TYR A 121 -8.98 25.34 -2.59
N ALA A 122 -8.70 24.50 -1.60
CA ALA A 122 -9.43 23.26 -1.41
C ALA A 122 -10.92 23.56 -1.15
N THR A 123 -11.77 22.93 -1.93
CA THR A 123 -13.22 23.00 -1.80
C THR A 123 -13.72 21.91 -0.84
N LEU A 124 -14.96 22.05 -0.36
CA LEU A 124 -15.62 20.98 0.40
C LEU A 124 -15.76 19.69 -0.41
N GLU A 125 -15.88 19.80 -1.74
CA GLU A 125 -15.92 18.67 -2.66
C GLU A 125 -14.57 17.94 -2.71
N ASP A 126 -13.46 18.68 -2.80
CA ASP A 126 -12.11 18.09 -2.78
C ASP A 126 -11.87 17.29 -1.48
N VAL A 127 -12.28 17.85 -0.33
CA VAL A 127 -12.15 17.19 0.98
C VAL A 127 -13.05 15.95 1.07
N SER A 128 -14.30 16.05 0.63
CA SER A 128 -15.24 14.92 0.60
C SER A 128 -14.72 13.79 -0.26
N ARG A 129 -14.21 14.10 -1.46
CA ARG A 129 -13.64 13.14 -2.40
C ARG A 129 -12.39 12.45 -1.84
N LEU A 130 -11.46 13.21 -1.26
CA LEU A 130 -10.29 12.62 -0.60
C LEU A 130 -10.68 11.72 0.57
N THR A 131 -11.69 12.12 1.35
CA THR A 131 -12.19 11.34 2.48
C THR A 131 -12.80 10.03 2.00
N GLU A 132 -13.62 10.07 0.95
CA GLU A 132 -14.23 8.88 0.34
C GLU A 132 -13.16 7.90 -0.18
N LEU A 133 -12.19 8.40 -0.96
CA LEU A 133 -11.09 7.58 -1.47
C LEU A 133 -10.23 6.99 -0.35
N TYR A 134 -9.94 7.78 0.69
CA TYR A 134 -9.18 7.32 1.85
C TYR A 134 -9.94 6.25 2.64
N LEU A 135 -11.24 6.45 2.89
CA LEU A 135 -12.08 5.47 3.58
C LEU A 135 -12.20 4.19 2.78
N GLY A 136 -12.48 4.27 1.48
CA GLY A 136 -12.54 3.11 0.60
C GLY A 136 -11.23 2.33 0.56
N PHE A 137 -10.08 3.03 0.62
CA PHE A 137 -8.79 2.37 0.79
C PHE A 137 -8.65 1.71 2.18
N GLN A 138 -8.95 2.41 3.27
CA GLN A 138 -8.80 1.87 4.64
C GLN A 138 -9.69 0.65 4.90
N THR A 139 -10.88 0.59 4.29
CA THR A 139 -11.84 -0.51 4.47
C THR A 139 -11.70 -1.61 3.41
N SER A 140 -10.72 -1.51 2.51
CA SER A 140 -10.55 -2.43 1.37
C SER A 140 -10.33 -3.90 1.78
N LEU A 141 -9.91 -4.16 3.01
CA LEU A 141 -9.70 -5.51 3.55
C LEU A 141 -10.76 -5.96 4.57
N ASP A 142 -11.78 -5.14 4.87
CA ASP A 142 -12.76 -5.45 5.92
C ASP A 142 -13.68 -6.61 5.54
N ALA A 143 -13.96 -6.77 4.25
CA ALA A 143 -14.86 -7.80 3.72
C ALA A 143 -14.11 -9.02 3.13
N LEU A 144 -12.88 -9.30 3.61
CA LEU A 144 -12.11 -10.44 3.12
C LEU A 144 -12.78 -11.78 3.46
N PRO A 145 -12.74 -12.78 2.55
CA PRO A 145 -13.09 -14.17 2.87
C PRO A 145 -12.24 -14.72 4.01
N SER A 146 -12.75 -15.68 4.78
CA SER A 146 -12.12 -16.11 6.03
C SER A 146 -10.70 -16.69 5.81
N GLY A 147 -10.51 -17.41 4.69
CA GLY A 147 -9.21 -17.93 4.27
C GLY A 147 -8.15 -16.86 3.97
N LEU A 148 -8.55 -15.61 3.72
CA LEU A 148 -7.66 -14.47 3.43
C LEU A 148 -7.59 -13.44 4.56
N GLN A 149 -8.48 -13.52 5.55
CA GLN A 149 -8.42 -12.69 6.75
C GLN A 149 -7.15 -12.94 7.57
N SER A 150 -6.72 -11.94 8.34
CA SER A 150 -5.65 -12.09 9.32
C SER A 150 -6.03 -13.18 10.33
N HIS A 151 -5.26 -14.27 10.38
CA HIS A 151 -5.53 -15.36 11.32
C HIS A 151 -5.38 -14.83 12.77
N PRO A 152 -6.16 -15.26 13.77
CA PRO A 152 -5.97 -14.88 15.18
C PRO A 152 -4.54 -15.04 15.73
N THR A 153 -3.69 -15.87 15.12
CA THR A 153 -2.25 -15.97 15.48
C THR A 153 -1.41 -14.77 15.01
N PHE A 154 -1.90 -13.95 14.09
CA PHE A 154 -1.35 -12.63 13.72
C PHE A 154 -1.52 -11.60 14.84
N PHE A 155 -2.07 -11.96 16.02
CA PHE A 155 -2.28 -11.04 17.15
C PHE A 155 -1.49 -11.41 18.42
N ASN A 156 -0.62 -12.43 18.39
CA ASN A 156 0.19 -12.82 19.55
C ASN A 156 1.56 -12.11 19.61
N SER A 157 1.81 -11.49 20.76
CA SER A 157 2.96 -10.69 21.24
C SER A 157 4.29 -10.74 20.46
N THR A 158 4.88 -9.55 20.25
CA THR A 158 6.20 -9.30 19.62
C THR A 158 7.40 -9.86 20.40
N SER A 159 7.20 -10.51 21.54
CA SER A 159 8.27 -11.04 22.39
C SER A 159 8.79 -12.43 21.99
N SER A 160 8.16 -13.11 21.03
CA SER A 160 8.57 -14.44 20.58
C SER A 160 8.91 -14.44 19.08
N PHE A 161 10.12 -14.01 18.74
CA PHE A 161 10.63 -14.14 17.38
C PHE A 161 10.95 -15.62 17.10
N GLY A 162 10.07 -16.32 16.39
CA GLY A 162 10.27 -17.69 15.96
C GLY A 162 9.52 -17.94 14.67
N ILE A 163 10.24 -17.95 13.54
CA ILE A 163 9.71 -18.40 12.26
C ILE A 163 9.25 -19.85 12.45
N GLN A 164 7.95 -20.11 12.29
CA GLN A 164 7.43 -21.47 12.38
C GLN A 164 7.73 -22.20 11.06
N GLU A 165 8.52 -23.27 11.15
CA GLU A 165 8.79 -24.18 10.05
C GLU A 165 7.91 -25.41 10.25
N LYS A 166 6.69 -25.41 9.69
CA LYS A 166 5.82 -26.59 9.67
C LYS A 166 5.91 -27.28 8.32
N SER A 167 6.45 -28.50 8.33
CA SER A 167 6.51 -29.35 7.14
C SER A 167 5.18 -30.09 6.97
N GLY A 168 4.40 -29.76 5.93
CA GLY A 168 3.29 -30.61 5.47
C GLY A 168 1.95 -29.94 5.10
N THR A 169 1.92 -28.71 4.60
CA THR A 169 0.67 -28.01 4.26
C THR A 169 0.13 -28.36 2.85
N ASN A 170 -1.20 -28.55 2.74
CA ASN A 170 -1.91 -28.70 1.46
C ASN A 170 -1.58 -27.52 0.51
N ARG A 171 -1.34 -27.81 -0.78
CA ARG A 171 -1.03 -26.80 -1.81
C ARG A 171 -2.01 -25.63 -1.82
N SER A 172 -3.30 -25.90 -1.64
CA SER A 172 -4.36 -24.89 -1.58
C SER A 172 -4.22 -23.96 -0.37
N LEU A 173 -3.97 -24.53 0.81
CA LEU A 173 -3.73 -23.75 2.04
C LEU A 173 -2.46 -22.90 1.93
N LYS A 174 -1.40 -23.45 1.32
CA LYS A 174 -0.16 -22.71 1.05
C LYS A 174 -0.43 -21.53 0.12
N ALA A 175 -1.19 -21.71 -0.96
CA ALA A 175 -1.55 -20.63 -1.88
C ALA A 175 -2.37 -19.52 -1.18
N LEU A 176 -3.32 -19.88 -0.33
CA LEU A 176 -4.09 -18.90 0.47
C LEU A 176 -3.19 -18.15 1.46
N ALA A 177 -2.29 -18.84 2.16
CA ALA A 177 -1.35 -18.21 3.06
C ALA A 177 -0.41 -17.22 2.34
N VAL A 178 0.09 -17.57 1.15
CA VAL A 178 0.89 -16.67 0.30
C VAL A 178 0.10 -15.43 -0.10
N GLN A 179 -1.13 -15.60 -0.60
CA GLN A 179 -1.99 -14.49 -1.04
C GLN A 179 -2.34 -13.55 0.12
N ARG A 180 -2.71 -14.11 1.27
CA ARG A 180 -2.97 -13.37 2.50
C ARG A 180 -1.75 -12.56 2.95
N ALA A 181 -0.55 -13.17 2.97
CA ALA A 181 0.67 -12.46 3.33
C ALA A 181 0.91 -11.27 2.38
N ASN A 182 0.72 -11.46 1.08
CA ASN A 182 0.84 -10.37 0.10
C ASN A 182 -0.14 -9.22 0.37
N LEU A 183 -1.42 -9.54 0.56
CA LEU A 183 -2.48 -8.55 0.81
C LEU A 183 -2.18 -7.74 2.07
N GLN A 184 -1.93 -8.41 3.19
CA GLN A 184 -1.73 -7.78 4.48
C GLN A 184 -0.46 -6.91 4.50
N ILE A 185 0.66 -7.41 3.96
CA ILE A 185 1.92 -6.64 3.87
C ILE A 185 1.76 -5.45 2.91
N SER A 186 1.13 -5.66 1.75
CA SER A 186 0.88 -4.57 0.79
C SER A 186 0.01 -3.48 1.43
N PHE A 187 -1.04 -3.86 2.15
CA PHE A 187 -1.93 -2.91 2.81
C PHE A 187 -1.19 -2.05 3.85
N GLN A 188 -0.41 -2.67 4.74
CA GLN A 188 0.37 -1.88 5.72
C GLN A 188 1.42 -0.98 5.05
N CYS A 189 2.09 -1.48 4.01
CA CYS A 189 3.02 -0.68 3.22
C CYS A 189 2.32 0.55 2.61
N LEU A 190 1.17 0.35 2.00
CA LEU A 190 0.40 1.40 1.34
C LEU A 190 -0.18 2.41 2.33
N ARG A 191 -0.62 1.96 3.52
CA ARG A 191 -1.01 2.86 4.61
C ARG A 191 0.14 3.78 5.00
N MET A 192 1.36 3.24 5.09
CA MET A 192 2.55 4.04 5.39
C MET A 192 2.81 5.09 4.29
N VAL A 193 2.70 4.69 3.01
CA VAL A 193 2.90 5.57 1.85
C VAL A 193 1.89 6.72 1.83
N VAL A 194 0.59 6.41 1.98
CA VAL A 194 -0.46 7.43 2.05
C VAL A 194 -0.21 8.38 3.21
N LEU A 195 0.14 7.84 4.38
CA LEU A 195 0.40 8.64 5.57
C LEU A 195 1.64 9.54 5.41
N HIS A 196 2.62 9.12 4.62
CA HIS A 196 3.79 9.92 4.27
C HIS A 196 3.48 11.00 3.21
N ALA A 197 2.51 10.77 2.33
CA ALA A 197 2.11 11.74 1.29
C ALA A 197 1.21 12.89 1.81
N MET A 198 0.34 12.60 2.79
CA MET A 198 -0.64 13.58 3.31
C MET A 198 -0.04 14.88 3.88
N PRO A 199 1.09 14.87 4.62
CA PRO A 199 1.73 16.10 5.10
C PRO A 199 2.13 17.06 3.98
N ALA A 200 2.69 16.56 2.87
CA ALA A 200 3.11 17.39 1.74
C ALA A 200 1.94 18.16 1.10
N LEU A 201 0.76 17.53 1.04
CA LEU A 201 -0.48 18.19 0.60
C LEU A 201 -0.91 19.29 1.59
N ALA A 202 -0.89 19.00 2.88
CA ALA A 202 -1.25 19.96 3.93
C ALA A 202 -0.31 21.17 3.96
N ASP A 203 0.98 20.96 3.72
CA ASP A 203 1.98 22.03 3.66
C ASP A 203 1.77 22.91 2.42
N SER A 204 1.48 22.30 1.27
CA SER A 204 1.16 23.01 0.03
C SER A 204 -0.07 23.91 0.20
N MET A 205 -1.14 23.40 0.84
CA MET A 205 -2.31 24.21 1.21
C MET A 205 -1.97 25.32 2.20
N SER A 206 -1.15 25.03 3.21
CA SER A 206 -0.76 25.99 4.25
C SER A 206 0.07 27.16 3.72
N GLN A 207 0.97 26.89 2.77
CA GLN A 207 1.77 27.92 2.09
C GLN A 207 0.88 28.87 1.28
N LEU A 208 -0.14 28.36 0.61
CA LEU A 208 -1.10 29.19 -0.12
C LEU A 208 -1.91 30.10 0.81
N TRP A 209 -2.42 29.57 1.92
CA TRP A 209 -3.14 30.37 2.90
C TRP A 209 -2.29 31.50 3.49
N SER A 210 -0.98 31.26 3.68
CA SER A 210 -0.07 32.33 4.15
C SER A 210 0.14 33.44 3.12
N LYS A 211 0.13 33.10 1.82
CA LYS A 211 0.31 34.07 0.73
C LYS A 211 -0.95 34.89 0.43
N SER A 212 -2.13 34.25 0.39
CA SER A 212 -3.41 34.96 0.20
C SER A 212 -3.69 35.97 1.32
N ARG A 213 -3.34 35.64 2.58
CA ARG A 213 -3.51 36.56 3.71
C ARG A 213 -2.66 37.85 3.59
N GLN A 214 -1.59 37.81 2.80
CA GLN A 214 -0.71 38.94 2.54
C GLN A 214 -1.22 39.82 1.37
N GLU A 215 -2.05 39.26 0.49
CA GLU A 215 -2.65 39.96 -0.66
C GLU A 215 -4.07 40.51 -0.34
N ASP A 216 -4.84 39.85 0.53
CA ASP A 216 -6.27 40.13 0.77
C ASP A 216 -6.58 40.88 2.10
N SER A 217 -5.65 41.70 2.60
CA SER A 217 -5.83 42.46 3.87
C SER A 217 -6.95 43.53 3.85
N ALA A 218 -7.82 43.58 2.82
CA ALA A 218 -8.87 44.59 2.74
C ALA A 218 -10.30 44.07 2.96
N LEU A 219 -10.67 42.85 2.53
CA LEU A 219 -12.08 42.44 2.57
C LEU A 219 -12.25 40.92 2.55
N ALA A 220 -12.46 40.27 3.71
CA ALA A 220 -13.15 38.98 3.73
C ALA A 220 -13.81 38.68 5.09
N MET A 221 -15.10 38.34 5.01
CA MET A 221 -15.95 37.93 6.12
C MET A 221 -15.46 36.67 6.82
N LYS A 222 -15.76 36.63 8.12
CA LYS A 222 -15.36 35.65 9.14
C LYS A 222 -15.87 34.24 8.85
N ILE A 223 -14.92 33.32 8.62
CA ILE A 223 -14.95 32.00 9.26
C ILE A 223 -14.03 32.12 10.48
N ASP A 224 -14.45 31.63 11.65
CA ASP A 224 -13.68 31.73 12.89
C ASP A 224 -12.26 31.14 12.70
N PRO A 225 -11.20 31.96 12.75
CA PRO A 225 -9.82 31.52 12.49
C PRO A 225 -9.28 30.54 13.54
N THR A 226 -9.88 30.49 14.72
CA THR A 226 -9.34 29.75 15.88
C THR A 226 -9.33 28.24 15.70
N VAL A 227 -10.22 27.70 14.86
CA VAL A 227 -10.38 26.26 14.63
C VAL A 227 -9.18 25.66 13.86
N PHE A 228 -8.55 26.44 12.97
CA PHE A 228 -7.42 25.97 12.15
C PHE A 228 -6.06 26.51 12.59
N GLU A 229 -6.00 27.67 13.26
CA GLU A 229 -4.76 28.21 13.82
C GLU A 229 -4.19 27.29 14.92
N SER A 230 -5.07 26.63 15.68
CA SER A 230 -4.67 25.69 16.75
C SER A 230 -3.85 24.50 16.21
N ALA A 231 -4.19 23.95 15.03
CA ALA A 231 -3.48 22.82 14.44
C ALA A 231 -2.18 23.23 13.73
N LYS A 232 -2.16 24.44 13.17
CA LYS A 232 -1.03 25.00 12.42
C LYS A 232 0.10 25.46 13.35
N GLU A 233 -0.23 26.10 14.46
CA GLU A 233 0.76 26.56 15.45
C GLU A 233 1.42 25.39 16.19
N ILE A 234 0.70 24.28 16.36
CA ILE A 234 1.25 23.00 16.87
C ILE A 234 2.24 22.38 15.86
N ARG A 235 1.93 22.40 14.55
CA ARG A 235 2.82 21.86 13.50
C ARG A 235 4.06 22.70 13.23
N LEU A 236 4.01 24.02 13.44
CA LEU A 236 5.15 24.89 13.12
C LEU A 236 6.23 24.89 14.22
N ARG A 237 5.86 24.54 15.46
CA ARG A 237 6.77 24.56 16.63
C ARG A 237 7.40 23.20 16.95
N THR A 238 6.93 22.14 16.32
CA THR A 238 7.40 20.77 16.53
C THR A 238 7.45 20.08 15.18
N GLY A 239 8.45 19.24 14.91
CA GLY A 239 8.43 18.32 13.77
C GLY A 239 7.15 17.47 13.72
N GLU A 240 7.01 16.60 12.72
CA GLU A 240 5.83 15.75 12.48
C GLU A 240 4.94 15.52 13.72
N SER A 241 3.65 15.85 13.62
CA SER A 241 2.70 15.74 14.75
C SER A 241 2.84 14.40 15.48
N SER A 242 2.87 14.41 16.81
CA SER A 242 2.96 13.19 17.63
C SER A 242 1.91 12.14 17.28
N ALA A 243 0.72 12.56 16.85
CA ALA A 243 -0.33 11.67 16.36
C ALA A 243 0.06 10.96 15.04
N LEU A 244 0.71 11.67 14.12
CA LEU A 244 1.22 11.12 12.86
C LEU A 244 2.35 10.11 13.14
N LEU A 245 3.27 10.46 14.03
CA LEU A 245 4.35 9.56 14.47
C LEU A 245 3.80 8.27 15.07
N LEU A 246 2.79 8.38 15.94
CA LEU A 246 2.13 7.22 16.54
C LEU A 246 1.44 6.34 15.49
N GLN A 247 0.76 6.93 14.50
CA GLN A 247 0.15 6.17 13.42
C GLN A 247 1.18 5.42 12.58
N LYS A 248 2.32 6.04 12.24
CA LYS A 248 3.44 5.36 11.54
C LYS A 248 3.98 4.19 12.37
N ILE A 249 4.21 4.39 13.68
CA ILE A 249 4.65 3.34 14.61
C ILE A 249 3.65 2.17 14.63
N ASN A 250 2.35 2.45 14.71
CA ASN A 250 1.32 1.42 14.74
C ASN A 250 1.28 0.62 13.44
N ILE A 251 1.42 1.27 12.27
CA ILE A 251 1.50 0.58 10.97
C ILE A 251 2.72 -0.33 10.93
N ALA A 252 3.89 0.16 11.38
CA ALA A 252 5.12 -0.62 11.41
C ALA A 252 5.04 -1.79 12.41
N GLU A 253 4.34 -1.63 13.53
CA GLU A 253 4.07 -2.71 14.47
C GLU A 253 3.15 -3.76 13.86
N SER A 254 2.05 -3.36 13.23
CA SER A 254 1.15 -4.28 12.52
C SER A 254 1.87 -5.06 11.43
N MET A 255 2.72 -4.40 10.61
CA MET A 255 3.50 -5.09 9.59
C MET A 255 4.49 -6.08 10.22
N LEU A 256 5.21 -5.69 11.27
CA LEU A 256 6.14 -6.59 11.95
C LEU A 256 5.43 -7.83 12.47
N HIS A 257 4.23 -7.64 13.02
CA HIS A 257 3.40 -8.72 13.50
C HIS A 257 3.00 -9.68 12.39
N ILE A 258 2.49 -9.14 11.28
CA ILE A 258 2.10 -9.91 10.09
C ILE A 258 3.27 -10.73 9.56
N VAL A 259 4.44 -10.13 9.47
CA VAL A 259 5.64 -10.83 8.98
C VAL A 259 6.06 -11.92 9.97
N SER A 260 5.98 -11.67 11.27
CA SER A 260 6.39 -12.63 12.31
C SER A 260 5.46 -13.84 12.45
N SER A 261 4.19 -13.71 12.08
CA SER A 261 3.20 -14.79 12.12
C SER A 261 3.13 -15.60 10.82
N CYS A 262 3.79 -15.15 9.75
CA CYS A 262 3.89 -15.89 8.50
C CYS A 262 5.02 -16.92 8.54
N GLU A 263 4.78 -18.10 7.96
CA GLU A 263 5.88 -19.01 7.63
C GLU A 263 6.81 -18.34 6.59
N LEU A 264 8.11 -18.56 6.75
CA LEU A 264 9.13 -17.92 5.92
C LEU A 264 8.96 -18.22 4.42
N ASP A 265 8.52 -19.43 4.10
CA ASP A 265 8.20 -19.85 2.73
C ASP A 265 7.11 -18.98 2.08
N HIS A 266 6.07 -18.60 2.82
CA HIS A 266 4.99 -17.77 2.29
C HIS A 266 5.47 -16.37 1.92
N LEU A 267 6.39 -15.82 2.72
CA LEU A 267 7.01 -14.52 2.45
C LEU A 267 7.97 -14.60 1.25
N ARG A 268 8.79 -15.65 1.20
CA ARG A 268 9.76 -15.87 0.11
C ARG A 268 9.11 -16.07 -1.25
N ILE A 269 7.96 -16.76 -1.32
CA ILE A 269 7.23 -16.94 -2.58
C ILE A 269 6.74 -15.61 -3.16
N ASN A 270 6.41 -14.64 -2.31
CA ASN A 270 6.04 -13.29 -2.76
C ASN A 270 7.24 -12.47 -3.28
N GLY A 271 8.47 -12.98 -3.12
CA GLY A 271 9.68 -12.49 -3.78
C GLY A 271 10.09 -11.06 -3.40
N GLU A 272 10.86 -10.43 -4.29
CA GLU A 272 11.43 -9.08 -4.06
C GLU A 272 10.35 -8.01 -3.82
N SER A 273 9.17 -8.15 -4.41
CA SER A 273 8.06 -7.21 -4.15
C SER A 273 7.66 -7.19 -2.67
N CYS A 274 7.66 -8.34 -1.99
CA CYS A 274 7.42 -8.42 -0.55
C CYS A 274 8.55 -7.78 0.25
N VAL A 275 9.80 -8.13 -0.09
CA VAL A 275 11.00 -7.60 0.57
C VAL A 275 11.06 -6.08 0.45
N ALA A 276 10.80 -5.51 -0.72
CA ALA A 276 10.80 -4.07 -0.96
C ALA A 276 9.74 -3.32 -0.12
N LYS A 277 8.55 -3.89 0.07
CA LYS A 277 7.50 -3.32 0.96
C LYS A 277 7.97 -3.27 2.41
N ILE A 278 8.55 -4.37 2.90
CA ILE A 278 9.10 -4.47 4.27
C ILE A 278 10.26 -3.48 4.44
N ARG A 279 11.13 -3.39 3.43
CA ARG A 279 12.27 -2.47 3.40
C ARG A 279 11.83 -1.00 3.44
N LEU A 280 10.80 -0.62 2.69
CA LEU A 280 10.26 0.74 2.71
C LEU A 280 9.77 1.13 4.10
N VAL A 281 8.95 0.29 4.73
CA VAL A 281 8.44 0.55 6.09
C VAL A 281 9.60 0.62 7.09
N GLY A 282 10.56 -0.31 7.02
CA GLY A 282 11.75 -0.29 7.85
C GLY A 282 12.58 1.00 7.69
N ALA A 283 12.79 1.45 6.45
CA ALA A 283 13.53 2.68 6.15
C ALA A 283 12.84 3.92 6.73
N ILE A 284 11.53 4.06 6.54
CA ILE A 284 10.73 5.15 7.12
C ILE A 284 10.82 5.15 8.65
N MET A 285 10.83 3.97 9.28
CA MET A 285 10.98 3.88 10.73
C MET A 285 12.38 4.27 11.21
N LEU A 286 13.43 3.93 10.47
CA LEU A 286 14.80 4.34 10.80
C LEU A 286 14.96 5.86 10.67
N GLU A 287 14.42 6.45 9.59
CA GLU A 287 14.38 7.91 9.41
C GLU A 287 13.60 8.61 10.53
N LEU A 288 12.45 8.04 10.93
CA LEU A 288 11.65 8.56 12.04
C LEU A 288 12.45 8.59 13.36
N ILE A 289 13.17 7.51 13.66
CA ILE A 289 14.00 7.39 14.86
C ILE A 289 15.12 8.44 14.87
N ASP A 290 15.77 8.66 13.72
CA ASP A 290 16.88 9.61 13.59
C ASP A 290 16.41 11.07 13.70
N ASN A 291 15.27 11.40 13.08
CA ASN A 291 14.74 12.76 13.06
C ASN A 291 14.00 13.20 14.34
N ASN A 292 13.68 12.27 15.26
CA ASN A 292 12.85 12.56 16.44
C ASN A 292 13.48 12.12 17.76
N LEU A 293 14.81 12.20 17.91
CA LEU A 293 15.57 11.67 19.06
C LEU A 293 15.02 12.04 20.45
N ASN A 294 14.41 13.21 20.59
CA ASN A 294 13.87 13.73 21.86
C ASN A 294 12.40 13.32 22.14
N SER A 295 11.74 12.63 21.21
CA SER A 295 10.34 12.21 21.37
C SER A 295 10.23 10.95 22.23
N PRO A 296 9.30 10.88 23.20
CA PRO A 296 9.07 9.66 23.97
C PRO A 296 8.61 8.48 23.07
N LEU A 297 8.02 8.77 21.91
CA LEU A 297 7.61 7.75 20.93
C LEU A 297 8.80 7.03 20.28
N VAL A 298 9.98 7.67 20.23
CA VAL A 298 11.19 7.04 19.69
C VAL A 298 11.66 5.89 20.58
N ALA A 299 11.46 5.97 21.89
CA ALA A 299 11.76 4.84 22.77
C ALA A 299 10.99 3.58 22.37
N THR A 300 9.71 3.72 22.01
CA THR A 300 8.87 2.64 21.48
C THR A 300 9.33 2.19 20.09
N ALA A 301 9.77 3.12 19.24
CA ALA A 301 10.22 2.82 17.88
C ALA A 301 11.59 2.11 17.82
N ARG A 302 12.44 2.21 18.85
CA ARG A 302 13.78 1.58 18.87
C ARG A 302 13.76 0.08 18.59
N LYS A 303 12.67 -0.63 18.96
CA LYS A 303 12.51 -2.07 18.65
C LYS A 303 12.61 -2.38 17.13
N PHE A 304 12.23 -1.42 16.28
CA PHE A 304 12.27 -1.57 14.83
C PHE A 304 13.68 -1.49 14.24
N ARG A 305 14.61 -0.84 14.95
CA ARG A 305 16.00 -0.65 14.51
C ARG A 305 16.69 -1.96 14.19
N ASP A 306 16.42 -2.99 14.99
CA ASP A 306 17.01 -4.32 14.81
C ASP A 306 16.05 -5.31 14.13
N SER A 307 14.74 -5.14 14.34
CA SER A 307 13.74 -6.11 13.87
C SER A 307 13.61 -6.16 12.35
N TYR A 308 13.47 -5.00 11.69
CA TYR A 308 13.32 -4.94 10.23
C TYR A 308 14.57 -5.41 9.49
N PRO A 309 15.80 -4.94 9.82
CA PRO A 309 17.02 -5.44 9.18
C PRO A 309 17.22 -6.95 9.37
N ARG A 310 16.90 -7.47 10.56
CA ARG A 310 16.99 -8.92 10.84
C ARG A 310 16.04 -9.72 9.96
N ILE A 311 14.78 -9.29 9.83
CA ILE A 311 13.80 -9.94 8.95
C ILE A 311 14.28 -9.93 7.49
N LEU A 312 14.75 -8.78 7.02
CA LEU A 312 15.26 -8.66 5.65
C LEU A 312 16.45 -9.60 5.41
N ALA A 313 17.38 -9.70 6.36
CA ALA A 313 18.49 -10.65 6.28
C ALA A 313 18.02 -12.12 6.18
N TYR A 314 16.97 -12.51 6.92
CA TYR A 314 16.39 -13.85 6.81
C TYR A 314 15.73 -14.10 5.45
N LEU A 315 15.05 -13.10 4.89
CA LEU A 315 14.44 -13.19 3.56
C LEU A 315 15.50 -13.27 2.46
N ASP A 316 16.60 -12.52 2.60
CA ASP A 316 17.70 -12.47 1.64
C ASP A 316 18.60 -13.72 1.66
N SER A 317 18.68 -14.46 2.77
CA SER A 317 19.62 -15.58 2.95
C SER A 317 19.59 -16.69 1.87
N ARG A 318 18.54 -16.79 1.04
CA ARG A 318 18.52 -17.71 -0.13
C ARG A 318 19.20 -17.18 -1.40
N THR A 319 19.51 -15.89 -1.52
CA THR A 319 20.49 -15.42 -2.53
C THR A 319 21.89 -15.95 -2.23
N SER A 320 22.18 -16.30 -0.98
CA SER A 320 23.45 -16.92 -0.57
C SER A 320 23.48 -18.43 -0.87
N ASP A 321 22.35 -19.14 -0.68
CA ASP A 321 22.26 -20.58 -0.94
C ASP A 321 22.31 -20.94 -2.44
N SER A 322 21.75 -20.08 -3.30
CA SER A 322 21.80 -20.24 -4.75
C SER A 322 23.21 -20.01 -5.32
N LEU A 323 24.02 -19.15 -4.69
CA LEU A 323 25.46 -19.01 -5.00
C LEU A 323 26.28 -20.23 -4.53
N ASN A 324 25.88 -20.91 -3.46
CA ASN A 324 26.56 -22.10 -2.97
C ASN A 324 26.21 -23.38 -3.74
N GLN A 325 24.99 -23.53 -4.27
CA GLN A 325 24.65 -24.65 -5.15
C GLN A 325 25.42 -24.59 -6.49
N SER A 326 25.80 -23.39 -6.96
CA SER A 326 26.66 -23.24 -8.15
C SER A 326 28.12 -23.64 -7.92
N LYS A 327 28.57 -23.76 -6.67
CA LYS A 327 29.93 -24.17 -6.30
C LYS A 327 30.07 -25.66 -5.99
N VAL A 328 28.96 -26.38 -5.82
CA VAL A 328 28.94 -27.84 -5.55
C VAL A 328 28.72 -28.66 -6.83
N ALA A 329 28.44 -27.99 -7.96
CA ALA A 329 28.36 -28.61 -9.29
C ALA A 329 29.64 -28.37 -10.13
N LYS A 330 30.82 -28.51 -9.51
CA LYS A 330 32.11 -28.63 -10.19
C LYS A 330 32.94 -29.74 -9.56
#